data_AF-A0A6G6SGW4-F1
#
_entry.id   AF-A0A6G6SGW4-F1
#
_cell.length_a   1.000
_cell.length_b   1.000
_cell.length_c   1.000
_cell.angle_alpha   90.00
_cell.angle_beta   90.00
_cell.angle_gamma   90.00
#
_symmetry.space_group_name_H-M   'P 1'
#
loop_
_entity.id
_entity.type
_entity.pdbx_description
1 polymer ?
#
loop_
_entity_poly.entity_id
_entity_poly.type
_entity_poly.pdbx_seq_one_letter_code
_entity_poly.pdbx_strand_id
1 'polypeptide(L)'
;MDFKNTIKPICDIIICHSLYVVDVYVFGSILKNFSNANDIDILVIGDCIDGLLLKRKLRDLDLFIPVHVISMTRSEECELNFIKSVGASLLVIDKSLEVDFVYDK
;
A
#
# COMPACT_ATOMS: atom_id res chain seq x y z
N MET A 1 7.25 -0.76 -19.95
CA MET A 1 7.38 -1.04 -18.51
C MET A 1 6.16 -1.83 -18.10
N ASP A 2 6.35 -2.95 -17.39
CA ASP A 2 5.24 -3.82 -16.99
C ASP A 2 4.67 -3.36 -15.65
N PHE A 3 3.35 -3.24 -15.57
CA PHE A 3 2.62 -2.85 -14.36
C PHE A 3 3.02 -3.75 -13.18
N LYS A 4 3.05 -5.06 -13.41
CA LYS A 4 3.35 -6.04 -12.36
C LYS A 4 4.77 -5.91 -11.83
N ASN A 5 5.76 -5.75 -12.73
CA ASN A 5 7.15 -5.56 -12.34
C ASN A 5 7.40 -4.25 -11.58
N THR A 6 6.55 -3.24 -11.78
CA THR A 6 6.64 -1.94 -11.07
C THR A 6 5.96 -1.99 -9.71
N ILE A 7 4.79 -2.62 -9.63
CA ILE A 7 3.96 -2.64 -8.42
C ILE A 7 4.49 -3.62 -7.37
N LYS A 8 5.11 -4.72 -7.79
CA LYS A 8 5.61 -5.74 -6.86
C LYS A 8 6.64 -5.18 -5.84
N PRO A 9 7.72 -4.49 -6.25
CA PRO A 9 8.67 -3.89 -5.30
C PRO A 9 8.03 -2.88 -4.34
N ILE A 10 7.01 -2.14 -4.80
CA ILE A 10 6.26 -1.20 -3.96
C ILE A 10 5.53 -1.96 -2.85
N CYS A 11 4.83 -3.04 -3.20
CA CYS A 11 4.13 -3.89 -2.22
C CYS A 11 5.12 -4.51 -1.24
N ASP A 12 6.24 -5.06 -1.73
CA ASP A 12 7.27 -5.68 -0.89
C ASP A 12 7.83 -4.68 0.13
N ILE A 13 8.11 -3.43 -0.27
CA ILE A 13 8.58 -2.39 0.65
C ILE A 13 7.53 -2.07 1.71
N ILE A 14 6.26 -1.91 1.31
CA ILE A 14 5.18 -1.56 2.23
C ILE A 14 5.01 -2.67 3.28
N ILE A 15 4.97 -3.93 2.85
CA ILE A 15 4.80 -5.08 3.74
C ILE A 15 6.01 -5.21 4.67
N CYS A 16 7.24 -5.20 4.15
CA CYS A 16 8.45 -5.39 4.97
C CYS A 16 8.71 -4.27 6.00
N HIS A 17 8.06 -3.11 5.86
CA HIS A 17 8.23 -1.98 6.78
C HIS A 17 6.95 -1.65 7.56
N SER A 18 5.92 -2.48 7.43
CA SER A 18 4.72 -2.40 8.27
C SER A 18 4.90 -3.27 9.51
N LEU A 19 4.55 -2.74 10.69
CA LEU A 19 4.65 -3.48 11.95
C LEU A 19 3.50 -4.48 12.13
N TYR A 20 2.38 -4.23 11.46
CA TYR A 20 1.16 -5.02 11.51
C TYR A 20 0.73 -5.41 10.10
N VAL A 21 -0.22 -6.35 10.02
CA VAL A 21 -0.89 -6.72 8.79
C VAL A 21 -1.48 -5.48 8.09
N VAL A 22 -1.18 -5.36 6.81
CA VAL A 22 -1.69 -4.29 5.94
C VAL A 22 -2.38 -4.86 4.70
N ASP A 23 -3.40 -4.14 4.23
CA ASP A 23 -3.90 -4.32 2.88
C ASP A 23 -3.36 -3.19 2.00
N VAL A 24 -2.89 -3.56 0.82
CA VAL A 24 -2.35 -2.61 -0.15
C VAL A 24 -3.28 -2.58 -1.35
N TYR A 25 -3.72 -1.38 -1.71
CA TYR A 25 -4.57 -1.10 -2.86
C TYR A 25 -3.88 -0.11 -3.79
N VAL A 26 -4.27 -0.15 -5.05
CA VAL A 26 -3.93 0.85 -6.05
C VAL A 26 -5.20 1.55 -6.51
N PHE A 27 -5.13 2.84 -6.78
CA PHE A 27 -6.26 3.61 -7.29
C PHE A 27 -5.78 4.68 -8.30
N GLY A 28 -6.68 5.57 -8.72
CA GLY A 28 -6.30 6.70 -9.55
C GLY A 28 -6.04 6.37 -11.03
N SER A 29 -5.20 7.18 -11.66
CA SER A 29 -5.02 7.18 -13.12
C SER A 29 -4.34 5.92 -13.65
N ILE A 30 -3.51 5.29 -12.82
CA ILE A 30 -2.73 4.09 -13.10
C ILE A 30 -3.60 2.87 -13.46
N LEU A 31 -4.84 2.81 -12.93
CA LEU A 31 -5.81 1.76 -13.23
C LEU A 31 -6.40 1.86 -14.65
N LYS A 32 -6.42 3.07 -15.22
CA LYS A 32 -7.00 3.31 -16.56
C LYS A 32 -5.96 3.11 -17.65
N ASN A 33 -4.76 3.66 -17.46
CA ASN A 33 -3.68 3.55 -18.43
C ASN A 33 -2.32 3.72 -17.76
N PHE A 34 -1.67 2.61 -17.44
CA PHE A 34 -0.36 2.59 -16.78
C PHE A 34 0.70 3.40 -17.53
N SER A 35 0.75 3.29 -18.86
CA SER A 35 1.79 3.94 -19.68
C SER A 35 1.67 5.46 -19.74
N ASN A 36 0.53 6.02 -19.33
CA ASN A 36 0.25 7.46 -19.36
C ASN A 36 -0.13 8.01 -17.97
N ALA A 37 0.11 7.23 -16.92
CA ALA A 37 -0.09 7.69 -15.56
C ALA A 37 1.06 8.61 -15.16
N ASN A 38 0.72 9.70 -14.46
CA ASN A 38 1.72 10.65 -13.97
C ASN A 38 2.37 10.17 -12.66
N ASP A 39 1.67 9.29 -11.95
CA ASP A 39 1.96 8.81 -10.62
C ASP A 39 1.33 7.45 -10.36
N ILE A 40 1.81 6.79 -9.29
CA ILE A 40 1.25 5.55 -8.76
C ILE A 40 0.60 5.86 -7.43
N ASP A 41 -0.73 5.91 -7.42
CA ASP A 41 -1.53 6.12 -6.20
C ASP A 41 -1.73 4.80 -5.46
N ILE A 42 -1.18 4.72 -4.24
CA ILE A 42 -1.25 3.56 -3.36
C ILE A 42 -2.00 3.93 -2.09
N LEU A 43 -2.94 3.07 -1.72
CA LEU A 43 -3.65 3.12 -0.46
C LEU A 43 -3.19 1.95 0.40
N VAL A 44 -2.75 2.24 1.63
CA VAL A 44 -2.37 1.24 2.63
C VAL A 44 -3.36 1.29 3.78
N ILE A 45 -4.05 0.19 4.03
CA ILE A 45 -4.97 0.04 5.14
C ILE A 45 -4.32 -0.78 6.24
N GLY A 46 -4.14 -0.19 7.42
CA GLY A 46 -3.57 -0.86 8.58
C GLY A 46 -3.27 0.08 9.72
N ASP A 47 -2.93 -0.51 10.87
CA ASP A 47 -2.68 0.25 12.09
C ASP A 47 -1.20 0.65 12.20
N CYS A 48 -0.95 1.82 12.82
CA CYS A 48 0.40 2.34 13.10
C CYS A 48 1.34 2.43 11.87
N ILE A 49 0.82 2.77 10.70
CA ILE A 49 1.61 2.93 9.47
C ILE A 49 2.52 4.17 9.59
N ASP A 50 3.84 3.97 9.52
CA ASP A 50 4.80 5.08 9.42
C ASP A 50 4.92 5.55 7.97
N GLY A 51 4.06 6.49 7.60
CA GLY A 51 4.04 7.07 6.26
C GLY A 51 5.32 7.81 5.88
N LEU A 52 6.10 8.33 6.84
CA LEU A 52 7.36 9.02 6.54
C LEU A 52 8.46 8.02 6.19
N LEU A 53 8.55 6.92 6.94
CA LEU A 53 9.46 5.82 6.65
C LEU A 53 9.15 5.22 5.28
N LEU A 54 7.87 4.92 5.00
CA LEU A 54 7.45 4.35 3.71
C LEU A 54 7.80 5.29 2.55
N LYS A 55 7.50 6.59 2.66
CA LYS A 55 7.87 7.59 1.64
C LYS A 55 9.38 7.68 1.42
N ARG A 56 10.20 7.44 2.44
CA ARG A 56 11.66 7.39 2.27
C ARG A 56 12.07 6.12 1.52
N LYS A 57 11.57 4.95 1.94
CA LYS A 57 11.91 3.67 1.32
C LYS A 57 11.45 3.55 -0.13
N LEU A 58 10.28 4.07 -0.47
CA LEU A 58 9.76 4.06 -1.84
C LEU A 58 10.56 4.99 -2.77
N ARG A 59 11.18 6.05 -2.24
CA ARG A 59 12.09 6.89 -3.03
C ARG A 59 13.37 6.16 -3.44
N ASP A 60 13.78 5.15 -2.68
CA ASP A 60 14.97 4.35 -3.00
C ASP A 60 14.75 3.39 -4.19
N LEU A 61 13.50 3.22 -4.68
CA LEU A 61 13.17 2.37 -5.82
C LEU A 61 13.53 2.98 -7.19
N ASP A 62 13.94 4.25 -7.24
CA ASP A 62 14.30 4.99 -8.48
C ASP A 62 13.28 4.79 -9.62
N LEU A 63 11.99 4.88 -9.28
CA LEU A 63 10.89 4.70 -10.23
C LEU A 63 10.79 5.91 -11.17
N PHE A 64 10.44 5.62 -12.44
CA PHE A 64 10.28 6.66 -13.47
C PHE A 64 9.14 7.65 -13.17
N ILE A 65 8.16 7.24 -12.36
CA ILE A 65 7.06 8.09 -11.91
C ILE A 65 6.94 8.06 -10.38
N PRO A 66 6.52 9.16 -9.75
CA PRO A 66 6.36 9.25 -8.30
C PRO A 66 5.30 8.27 -7.77
N VAL A 67 5.51 7.78 -6.55
CA VAL A 67 4.53 6.98 -5.80
C VAL A 67 3.89 7.86 -4.73
N HIS A 68 2.57 8.03 -4.81
CA HIS A 68 1.79 8.72 -3.79
C HIS A 68 1.14 7.70 -2.86
N VAL A 69 1.51 7.74 -1.59
CA VAL A 69 0.96 6.84 -0.56
C VAL A 69 0.00 7.58 0.35
N ILE A 70 -1.21 7.05 0.45
CA ILE A 70 -2.18 7.37 1.49
C ILE A 70 -2.26 6.18 2.45
N SER A 71 -2.18 6.46 3.74
CA SER A 71 -2.36 5.45 4.79
C SER A 71 -3.59 5.80 5.60
N MET A 72 -4.41 4.81 5.92
CA MET A 72 -5.55 4.96 6.82
C MET A 72 -5.80 3.68 7.62
N THR A 73 -6.41 3.84 8.78
CA THR A 73 -6.94 2.74 9.58
C THR A 73 -8.19 2.16 8.92
N ARG A 74 -8.59 0.97 9.38
CA ARG A 74 -9.88 0.37 8.96
C ARG A 74 -11.07 1.26 9.31
N SER A 75 -11.03 1.94 10.46
CA SER A 75 -12.11 2.83 10.89
C SER A 75 -12.27 4.02 9.94
N GLU A 76 -11.16 4.66 9.58
CA GLU A 76 -11.15 5.78 8.63
C GLU A 76 -11.67 5.34 7.25
N GLU A 77 -11.28 4.16 6.77
CA GLU A 77 -11.84 3.61 5.53
C GLU A 77 -13.34 3.35 5.64
N CYS A 78 -13.83 2.81 6.77
CA CYS A 78 -15.26 2.59 6.98
C CYS A 78 -16.05 3.90 7.01
N GLU A 79 -15.51 4.96 7.59
CA GLU A 79 -16.15 6.27 7.66
C GLU A 79 -16.16 6.98 6.31
N LEU A 80 -15.05 6.94 5.57
CA LEU A 80 -14.88 7.63 4.30
C LEU A 80 -15.42 6.84 3.11
N ASN A 81 -15.52 5.51 3.25
CA ASN A 81 -15.84 4.57 2.17
C ASN A 81 -14.96 4.83 0.94
N PHE A 82 -13.66 5.07 1.20
CA PHE A 82 -12.74 5.63 0.21
C PHE A 82 -12.42 4.64 -0.90
N ILE A 83 -12.20 3.36 -0.58
CA ILE A 83 -11.97 2.28 -1.58
C ILE A 83 -13.08 2.28 -2.63
N LYS A 84 -14.34 2.34 -2.19
CA LYS A 84 -15.49 2.33 -3.09
C LYS A 84 -15.60 3.65 -3.87
N SER A 85 -15.34 4.78 -3.23
CA SER A 85 -15.50 6.10 -3.87
C SER A 85 -14.48 6.35 -4.97
N VAL A 86 -13.25 5.85 -4.82
CA VAL A 86 -12.18 6.00 -5.82
C VAL A 86 -12.02 4.78 -6.74
N GLY A 87 -12.76 3.70 -6.48
CA GLY A 87 -12.66 2.45 -7.25
C GLY A 87 -11.31 1.76 -7.09
N ALA A 88 -10.77 1.74 -5.86
CA ALA A 88 -9.46 1.14 -5.60
C ALA A 88 -9.47 -0.38 -5.84
N SER A 89 -8.38 -0.89 -6.40
CA SER A 89 -8.17 -2.32 -6.65
C SER A 89 -7.17 -2.90 -5.66
N LEU A 90 -7.53 -4.01 -5.04
CA LEU A 90 -6.67 -4.72 -4.10
C LEU A 90 -5.44 -5.31 -4.82
N LEU A 91 -4.25 -5.02 -4.31
CA LEU A 91 -3.00 -5.59 -4.78
C LEU A 91 -2.58 -6.79 -3.93
N VAL A 92 -2.50 -6.60 -2.61
CA VAL A 92 -2.06 -7.62 -1.65
C VAL A 92 -2.81 -7.43 -0.34
N ILE A 93 -3.19 -8.56 0.27
CA ILE A 93 -3.53 -8.65 1.68
C ILE A 93 -2.35 -9.35 2.32
N ASP A 94 -1.68 -8.68 3.26
CA ASP A 94 -0.67 -9.35 4.05
C ASP A 94 -1.36 -10.34 5.01
N LYS A 95 -1.50 -11.59 4.59
CA LYS A 95 -2.10 -12.64 5.41
C LYS A 95 -1.11 -13.27 6.39
N SER A 96 0.07 -12.69 6.61
CA SER A 96 1.05 -13.25 7.55
C SER A 96 0.62 -13.06 9.01
N LEU A 97 -0.44 -13.78 9.39
CA LEU A 97 -0.72 -14.18 10.76
C LEU A 97 0.15 -15.40 11.08
N GLU A 98 1.23 -15.17 11.83
CA GLU A 98 1.58 -16.06 12.94
C GLU A 98 2.03 -15.16 14.10
N VAL A 99 1.06 -14.77 14.94
CA VAL A 99 1.36 -14.24 16.26
C VAL A 99 0.74 -15.19 17.27
N ASP A 100 1.47 -16.26 17.58
CA ASP A 100 1.32 -16.96 18.84
C ASP A 100 2.35 -16.39 19.83
N PHE A 101 1.98 -15.29 20.51
CA PHE A 101 2.66 -14.96 21.77
C PHE A 101 2.06 -15.85 22.86
N VAL A 102 2.65 -17.03 23.06
CA VAL A 102 2.48 -17.78 24.30
C VAL A 102 3.24 -17.04 25.39
N TYR A 103 2.52 -16.30 26.23
CA TYR A 103 3.05 -15.85 27.51
C TYR A 103 2.95 -17.01 28.51
N ASP A 104 4.05 -17.72 28.71
CA ASP A 104 4.21 -18.55 29.90
C ASP A 104 4.72 -17.70 31.07
N LYS A 105 4.05 -17.85 32.21
CA LYS A 105 4.25 -17.14 33.48
C LYS A 105 5.60 -17.41 34.13
#